data_AF-A0AAN5XX07-F1
#
_entry.id   AF-A0AAN5XX07-F1
#
_cell.length_a   1.000
_cell.length_b   1.000
_cell.length_c   1.000
_cell.angle_alpha   90.00
_cell.angle_beta   90.00
_cell.angle_gamma   90.00
#
_symmetry.space_group_name_H-M   'P 1'
#
loop_
_entity.id
_entity.type
_entity.pdbx_description
1 polymer ?
#
loop_
_entity_poly.entity_id
_entity_poly.type
_entity_poly.pdbx_seq_one_letter_code
_entity_poly.pdbx_strand_id
1 'polypeptide(L)' 'MLHKENLSDAMRLLAGFLLSLKLLFTSFGIHFITNDQIDAIVNVVSFLFILYFGYKNNYVGKKGIEQKKILKKHNLH' A
#
# COMPACT_ATOMS: atom_id res chain seq x y z
N MET A 1 1.88 -2.57 22.48
CA MET A 1 2.18 -3.73 21.59
C MET A 1 0.92 -4.53 21.29
N LEU A 2 0.10 -4.90 22.30
CA LEU A 2 -1.20 -5.59 22.12
C LEU A 2 -2.17 -4.98 21.09
N HIS A 3 -2.30 -3.64 21.03
CA HIS A 3 -3.33 -3.02 20.19
C HIS A 3 -3.07 -3.17 18.68
N LYS A 4 -1.81 -3.29 18.27
CA LYS A 4 -1.42 -3.41 16.85
C LYS A 4 -1.62 -4.84 16.32
N GLU A 5 -1.44 -5.83 17.19
CA GLU A 5 -1.72 -7.24 16.89
C GLU A 5 -3.22 -7.45 16.68
N ASN A 6 -4.05 -6.89 17.58
CA ASN A 6 -5.51 -6.93 17.45
C ASN A 6 -6.01 -6.33 16.13
N LEU A 7 -5.41 -5.23 15.65
CA LEU A 7 -5.79 -4.62 14.37
C LEU A 7 -5.39 -5.48 13.17
N SER A 8 -4.18 -6.06 13.19
CA SER A 8 -3.72 -6.95 12.13
C SER A 8 -4.62 -8.18 12.03
N ASP A 9 -4.98 -8.77 13.16
CA ASP A 9 -5.84 -9.95 13.18
C ASP A 9 -7.28 -9.62 12.79
N ALA A 10 -7.82 -8.47 13.21
CA ALA A 10 -9.11 -7.97 12.73
C ALA A 10 -9.11 -7.76 11.21
N MET A 11 -8.03 -7.20 10.64
CA MET A 11 -7.88 -7.02 9.19
C MET A 11 -7.82 -8.35 8.45
N ARG A 12 -7.13 -9.36 8.99
CA ARG A 12 -7.08 -10.72 8.43
C ARG A 12 -8.46 -11.39 8.44
N LEU A 13 -9.17 -11.31 9.56
CA LEU A 13 -10.52 -11.85 9.70
C LEU A 13 -11.49 -11.16 8.74
N LEU A 14 -11.44 -9.83 8.64
CA LEU A 14 -12.26 -9.06 7.70
C LEU A 14 -11.95 -9.44 6.24
N ALA A 15 -10.66 -9.53 5.87
CA ALA A 15 -10.27 -9.92 4.52
C ALA A 15 -10.74 -11.34 4.17
N GLY A 16 -10.57 -12.30 5.07
CA GLY A 16 -11.05 -13.68 4.90
C GLY A 16 -12.58 -13.75 4.78
N PHE A 17 -13.30 -12.98 5.60
CA PHE A 17 -14.76 -12.88 5.53
C PHE A 17 -15.23 -12.29 4.19
N LEU A 18 -14.67 -11.16 3.75
CA LEU A 18 -15.03 -10.52 2.48
C LEU A 18 -14.71 -11.41 1.28
N LEU A 19 -13.58 -12.12 1.31
CA LEU A 19 -13.22 -13.10 0.28
C LEU A 19 -14.24 -14.24 0.23
N SER A 20 -14.61 -14.79 1.39
CA SER A 20 -15.59 -15.87 1.47
C SER A 20 -16.96 -15.42 0.95
N LEU A 21 -17.37 -14.20 1.29
CA LEU A 21 -18.61 -13.59 0.81
C LEU A 21 -18.60 -13.39 -0.71
N LYS A 22 -17.46 -12.95 -1.27
CA LYS A 22 -17.25 -12.86 -2.72
C LYS A 22 -17.45 -14.21 -3.39
N LEU A 23 -16.82 -15.25 -2.87
CA LEU A 23 -16.90 -16.61 -3.42
C LEU A 23 -18.33 -17.16 -3.34
N LEU A 24 -19.02 -16.92 -2.24
CA LEU A 24 -20.42 -17.31 -2.05
C LEU A 24 -21.34 -16.66 -3.09
N PHE A 25 -21.29 -15.34 -3.27
CA PHE A 25 -22.14 -14.69 -4.27
C PHE A 25 -21.77 -15.11 -5.70
N THR A 26 -20.47 -15.33 -5.95
CA THR A 26 -20.00 -15.83 -7.24
C THR A 26 -20.58 -17.21 -7.57
N SER A 27 -20.75 -18.10 -6.58
CA SER A 27 -21.37 -19.42 -6.83
C SER A 27 -22.85 -19.33 -7.18
N PHE A 28 -23.53 -18.25 -6.80
CA PHE A 28 -24.89 -17.92 -7.22
C PHE A 28 -24.96 -17.13 -8.55
N GLY A 29 -23.82 -16.90 -9.22
CA GLY A 29 -23.74 -16.09 -10.45
C GLY A 29 -23.84 -14.58 -10.22
N ILE A 30 -23.74 -14.13 -8.97
CA ILE A 30 -23.81 -12.71 -8.59
C ILE A 30 -22.38 -12.17 -8.47
N HIS A 31 -22.01 -11.28 -9.37
CA HIS A 31 -20.69 -10.65 -9.40
C HIS A 31 -20.77 -9.18 -8.98
N PHE A 32 -20.84 -8.92 -7.68
CA PHE A 32 -20.91 -7.53 -7.16
C PHE A 32 -19.59 -6.76 -7.35
N ILE A 33 -18.45 -7.46 -7.31
CA ILE A 33 -17.12 -6.93 -7.66
C ILE A 33 -16.44 -7.94 -8.59
N THR A 34 -16.03 -7.44 -9.76
CA THR A 34 -15.27 -8.20 -10.75
C THR A 34 -13.79 -8.29 -10.39
N ASN A 35 -13.07 -9.28 -10.94
CA ASN A 35 -11.63 -9.38 -10.73
C ASN A 35 -10.89 -8.16 -11.29
N ASP A 36 -11.31 -7.64 -12.45
CA ASP A 36 -10.71 -6.45 -13.06
C ASP A 36 -10.80 -5.22 -12.14
N GLN A 37 -11.92 -5.07 -11.42
CA GLN A 37 -12.08 -4.00 -10.42
C GLN A 37 -11.14 -4.18 -9.22
N ILE A 38 -10.94 -5.42 -8.75
CA ILE A 38 -9.97 -5.72 -7.68
C ILE A 38 -8.57 -5.39 -8.16
N ASP A 39 -8.21 -5.83 -9.35
CA ASP A 39 -6.88 -5.62 -9.94
C ASP A 39 -6.60 -4.13 -10.13
N ALA A 40 -7.58 -3.36 -10.62
CA ALA A 40 -7.46 -1.91 -10.75
C ALA A 40 -7.16 -1.23 -9.39
N ILE A 41 -7.86 -1.62 -8.32
CA ILE A 41 -7.62 -1.08 -6.97
C ILE A 41 -6.22 -1.46 -6.48
N VAL A 42 -5.85 -2.73 -6.60
CA VAL A 42 -4.53 -3.23 -6.17
C VAL A 42 -3.42 -2.51 -6.93
N ASN A 43 -3.58 -2.29 -8.23
CA ASN A 43 -2.60 -1.60 -9.07
C ASN A 43 -2.43 -0.14 -8.64
N VAL A 44 -3.53 0.60 -8.41
CA VAL A 44 -3.46 2.00 -7.96
C VAL A 44 -2.80 2.10 -6.58
N VAL A 45 -3.19 1.24 -5.63
CA VAL A 45 -2.59 1.23 -4.28
C VAL A 45 -1.10 0.89 -4.34
N SER A 46 -0.73 -0.13 -5.13
CA SER A 46 0.66 -0.53 -5.34
C SER A 46 1.49 0.59 -5.97
N PHE A 47 0.95 1.26 -6.99
CA PHE A 47 1.59 2.39 -7.64
C PHE A 47 1.86 3.54 -6.66
N LEU A 48 0.84 3.93 -5.87
CA LEU A 48 0.99 4.98 -4.85
C LEU A 48 1.98 4.59 -3.75
N PHE A 49 2.00 3.32 -3.35
CA PHE A 49 2.97 2.79 -2.41
C PHE A 49 4.39 2.95 -2.95
N ILE A 50 4.64 2.53 -4.20
CA ILE A 50 5.95 2.66 -4.85
C ILE A 50 6.37 4.13 -4.94
N LEU A 51 5.47 5.04 -5.36
CA LEU A 51 5.76 6.47 -5.42
C LEU A 51 6.14 7.04 -4.05
N TYR A 52 5.37 6.71 -3.01
CA TYR A 52 5.64 7.19 -1.66
C TYR A 52 7.01 6.71 -1.16
N PHE A 53 7.33 5.42 -1.33
CA PHE A 53 8.60 4.87 -0.88
C PHE A 53 9.78 5.36 -1.73
N GLY A 54 9.59 5.52 -3.04
CA GLY A 54 10.59 6.11 -3.93
C GLY A 54 10.90 7.56 -3.54
N TYR A 55 9.87 8.38 -3.34
CA TYR A 55 10.03 9.76 -2.87
C TYR A 55 10.73 9.82 -1.50
N LYS A 56 10.24 9.01 -0.55
CA LYS A 56 10.80 9.00 0.81
C LYS A 56 12.26 8.57 0.80
N ASN A 57 12.61 7.54 0.04
CA ASN A 57 13.99 7.06 -0.07
C ASN A 57 14.91 8.13 -0.69
N ASN A 58 14.46 8.78 -1.76
CA ASN A 58 15.31 9.69 -2.54
C ASN A 58 15.43 11.09 -1.90
N TYR A 59 14.40 11.57 -1.20
CA TYR A 59 14.34 12.97 -0.77
C TYR A 59 14.20 13.18 0.73
N VAL A 60 13.57 12.25 1.44
CA VAL A 60 13.27 12.37 2.87
C VAL A 60 14.20 11.50 3.72
N GLY A 61 14.85 10.51 3.11
CA GLY A 61 15.81 9.63 3.77
C GLY A 61 17.03 10.39 4.27
N LYS A 62 17.64 9.88 5.35
CA LYS A 62 18.85 10.47 5.95
C LYS A 62 19.94 10.73 4.91
N LYS A 63 20.19 9.74 4.03
CA LYS A 63 21.17 9.82 2.94
C LYS A 63 20.84 10.94 1.92
N GLY A 64 19.58 11.04 1.48
CA GLY A 64 19.16 12.08 0.54
C GLY A 64 19.23 13.49 1.13
N ILE A 65 18.91 13.63 2.42
CA ILE A 65 19.05 14.89 3.16
C ILE A 65 20.52 15.28 3.33
N GLU A 66 21.39 14.33 3.68
CA GLU A 66 22.84 14.56 3.79
C GLU A 66 23.46 14.94 2.45
N GLN A 67 23.10 14.24 1.37
CA GLN A 67 23.54 14.57 0.02
C GLN A 67 23.11 15.98 -0.38
N LYS A 68 21.86 16.37 -0.12
CA LYS A 68 21.39 17.75 -0.34
C LYS A 68 22.17 18.77 0.48
N LYS A 69 22.52 18.47 1.74
CA LYS A 69 23.34 19.35 2.59
C LYS A 69 24.76 19.51 2.04
N ILE A 70 25.37 18.42 1.56
CA ILE A 70 26.71 18.44 0.96
C ILE A 70 26.70 19.27 -0.33
N LEU A 71 25.74 19.04 -1.22
CA LEU A 71 25.60 19.81 -2.47
C LEU A 71 25.50 21.31 -2.19
N LYS A 72 24.59 21.72 -1.28
CA LYS A 72 24.45 23.11 -0.85
C LYS A 72 25.74 23.71 -0.27
N LYS A 73 26.51 22.93 0.50
CA LYS A 73 27.79 23.39 1.08
C LYS A 73 28.84 23.72 0.01
N HIS A 74 28.75 23.08 -1.15
CA HIS A 74 29.70 23.28 -2.26
C HIS A 74 29.15 24.18 -3.38
N ASN A 75 28.05 24.92 -3.13
CA ASN A 75 27.33 25.71 -4.15
C ASN A 75 26.92 24.88 -5.39
N LEU A 76 26.73 23.58 -5.20
CA LEU A 76 26.16 22.69 -6.20
C LEU A 76 24.67 22.59 -5.88
N HIS A 77 23.82 22.86 -6.86
CA HIS A 77 22.36 22.81 -6.70
C HIS A 77 21.82 21.38 -6.75
#